data_AF-A0A197K9D0-F1
#
_entry.id   AF-A0A197K9D0-F1
#
_cell.length_a   1.000
_cell.length_b   1.000
_cell.length_c   1.000
_cell.angle_alpha   90.00
_cell.angle_beta   90.00
_cell.angle_gamma   90.00
#
_symmetry.space_group_name_H-M   'P 1'
#
loop_
_entity.id
_entity.type
_entity.pdbx_description
1 polymer ?
#
loop_
_entity_poly.entity_id
_entity_poly.type
_entity_poly.pdbx_seq_one_letter_code
_entity_poly.pdbx_strand_id
1 'polypeptide(L)'
;MYKETKSILVQLIRSIPGIADKRPLALMKIAETAATTKDAILVRKEMLIELEALNVVDDHFTFMTEEVTEELRHLGNLREKVNEEAASLESVYKTIGDHNNYLRNQLDSYKAYLQNVRMQIGGKEAKKGKQQVLGAFKFTHHQLEKDGVIAESNVSENRRSNIFFNITSPIPGTFIIALHYKGRDKVILEMDLKLDDLLEKQQDQVQLLDLEYVHLNVNKVLALLTKTFIKR
;
A
#
# COMPACT_ATOMS: atom_id res chain seq x y z
N MET A 1 -0.16 -48.49 -16.56
CA MET A 1 -1.14 -48.61 -17.66
C MET A 1 -2.41 -47.78 -17.42
N TYR A 2 -3.52 -48.22 -16.81
CA TYR A 2 -4.77 -47.41 -16.77
C TYR A 2 -4.60 -45.96 -16.23
N LYS A 3 -4.02 -45.79 -15.02
CA LYS A 3 -3.76 -44.46 -14.42
C LYS A 3 -2.81 -43.60 -15.25
N GLU A 4 -1.87 -44.24 -15.93
CA GLU A 4 -0.86 -43.60 -16.78
C GLU A 4 -1.49 -43.13 -18.09
N THR A 5 -2.30 -43.97 -18.73
CA THR A 5 -3.12 -43.60 -19.90
C THR A 5 -4.03 -42.43 -19.57
N LYS A 6 -4.71 -42.45 -18.41
CA LYS A 6 -5.53 -41.33 -17.95
C LYS A 6 -4.73 -40.03 -17.80
N SER A 7 -3.59 -40.07 -17.10
CA SER A 7 -2.72 -38.91 -16.90
C SER A 7 -2.24 -38.33 -18.25
N ILE A 8 -1.86 -39.19 -19.19
CA ILE A 8 -1.41 -38.78 -20.53
C ILE A 8 -2.55 -38.16 -21.35
N LEU A 9 -3.77 -38.69 -21.26
CA LEU A 9 -4.95 -38.12 -21.91
C LEU A 9 -5.30 -36.74 -21.36
N VAL A 10 -5.25 -36.56 -20.03
CA VAL A 10 -5.45 -35.27 -19.38
C VAL A 10 -4.41 -34.25 -19.85
N GLN A 11 -3.13 -34.64 -19.92
CA GLN A 11 -2.06 -33.79 -20.44
C GLN A 11 -2.25 -33.41 -21.91
N LEU A 12 -2.64 -34.37 -22.76
CA LEU A 12 -2.94 -34.15 -24.17
C LEU A 12 -4.08 -33.15 -24.34
N ILE A 13 -5.20 -33.36 -23.65
CA ILE A 13 -6.38 -32.50 -23.78
C ILE A 13 -6.05 -31.06 -23.34
N ARG A 14 -5.16 -30.91 -22.34
CA ARG A 14 -4.65 -29.60 -21.92
C ARG A 14 -3.67 -28.97 -22.92
N SER A 15 -2.93 -29.76 -23.68
CA SER A 15 -1.97 -29.24 -24.66
C SER A 15 -2.62 -28.79 -25.97
N ILE A 16 -3.83 -29.25 -26.29
CA ILE A 16 -4.54 -28.87 -27.52
C ILE A 16 -5.63 -27.82 -27.21
N PRO A 17 -5.49 -26.58 -27.71
CA PRO A 17 -6.48 -25.53 -27.50
C PRO A 17 -7.87 -25.92 -28.04
N GLY A 18 -8.93 -25.69 -27.25
CA GLY A 18 -10.33 -25.87 -27.67
C GLY A 18 -10.85 -27.31 -27.74
N ILE A 19 -10.06 -28.33 -27.36
CA ILE A 19 -10.55 -29.71 -27.17
C ILE A 19 -11.20 -29.89 -25.81
N ALA A 20 -10.63 -29.27 -24.77
CA ALA A 20 -11.13 -29.35 -23.40
C ALA A 20 -12.58 -28.87 -23.23
N ASP A 21 -13.08 -28.02 -24.14
CA ASP A 21 -14.42 -27.44 -24.11
C ASP A 21 -15.45 -28.24 -24.93
N LYS A 22 -15.00 -29.20 -25.76
CA LYS A 22 -15.90 -30.05 -26.55
C LYS A 22 -16.45 -31.19 -25.68
N ARG A 23 -17.78 -31.33 -25.66
CA ARG A 23 -18.48 -32.42 -24.98
C ARG A 23 -19.46 -33.10 -25.94
N PRO A 24 -19.56 -34.45 -25.92
CA PRO A 24 -18.75 -35.40 -25.16
C PRO A 24 -17.29 -35.50 -25.69
N LEU A 25 -16.33 -35.81 -24.82
CA LEU A 25 -14.93 -36.01 -25.22
C LEU A 25 -14.80 -37.34 -25.96
N ALA A 26 -14.44 -37.30 -27.24
CA ALA A 26 -14.19 -38.51 -28.02
C ALA A 26 -12.72 -38.95 -27.86
N LEU A 27 -12.41 -39.67 -26.78
CA LEU A 27 -11.03 -40.05 -26.41
C LEU A 27 -10.25 -40.70 -27.54
N MET A 28 -10.89 -41.58 -28.33
CA MET A 28 -10.26 -42.23 -29.49
C MET A 28 -9.89 -41.22 -30.60
N LYS A 29 -10.80 -40.30 -30.96
CA LYS A 29 -10.51 -39.26 -31.97
C LYS A 29 -9.41 -38.30 -31.49
N ILE A 30 -9.41 -38.00 -30.20
CA ILE A 30 -8.41 -37.15 -29.56
C ILE A 30 -7.04 -37.85 -29.55
N ALA A 31 -6.99 -39.16 -29.25
CA ALA A 31 -5.78 -39.95 -29.32
C ALA A 31 -5.27 -40.12 -30.76
N GLU A 32 -6.16 -40.28 -31.75
CA GLU A 32 -5.82 -40.39 -33.17
C GLU A 32 -5.25 -39.09 -33.74
N THR A 33 -5.91 -37.96 -33.48
CA THR A 33 -5.42 -36.63 -33.92
C THR A 33 -4.10 -36.28 -33.28
N ALA A 34 -3.91 -36.69 -32.02
CA ALA A 34 -2.62 -36.50 -31.38
C ALA A 34 -1.58 -37.46 -31.98
N ALA A 35 -1.90 -38.72 -32.33
CA ALA A 35 -0.95 -39.68 -32.93
C ALA A 35 -0.35 -39.21 -34.27
N THR A 36 -1.09 -38.38 -35.00
CA THR A 36 -0.61 -37.74 -36.24
C THR A 36 0.32 -36.53 -36.01
N THR A 37 0.41 -36.04 -34.76
CA THR A 37 1.28 -34.91 -34.38
C THR A 37 2.62 -35.48 -33.92
N LYS A 38 3.73 -35.03 -34.49
CA LYS A 38 5.10 -35.60 -34.33
C LYS A 38 5.74 -35.48 -32.92
N ASP A 39 4.97 -35.29 -31.86
CA ASP A 39 5.52 -35.16 -30.50
C ASP A 39 5.80 -36.53 -29.87
N ALA A 40 7.05 -36.83 -29.51
CA ALA A 40 7.53 -38.14 -29.03
C ALA A 40 6.88 -38.70 -27.73
N ILE A 41 5.86 -38.05 -27.18
CA ILE A 41 5.02 -38.51 -26.04
C ILE A 41 3.79 -39.30 -26.57
N LEU A 42 3.75 -39.64 -27.87
CA LEU A 42 2.54 -40.05 -28.60
C LEU A 42 2.35 -41.51 -28.94
N VAL A 43 2.70 -42.39 -28.01
CA VAL A 43 2.11 -43.73 -27.98
C VAL A 43 0.81 -43.68 -27.18
N ARG A 44 -0.27 -43.14 -27.78
CA ARG A 44 -1.53 -42.86 -27.06
C ARG A 44 -2.72 -43.68 -27.56
N LYS A 45 -2.74 -43.99 -28.86
CA LYS A 45 -3.71 -44.91 -29.43
C LYS A 45 -3.40 -46.35 -29.03
N GLU A 46 -2.13 -46.74 -29.04
CA GLU A 46 -1.69 -48.11 -28.67
C GLU A 46 -2.06 -48.45 -27.23
N MET A 47 -1.87 -47.50 -26.28
CA MET A 47 -2.26 -47.71 -24.88
C MET A 47 -3.78 -47.83 -24.67
N LEU A 48 -4.61 -47.19 -25.50
CA LEU A 48 -6.08 -47.35 -25.44
C LEU A 48 -6.50 -48.70 -26.01
N ILE A 49 -5.89 -49.11 -27.13
CA ILE A 49 -6.11 -50.42 -27.76
C ILE A 49 -5.67 -51.55 -26.83
N GLU A 50 -4.54 -51.40 -26.11
CA GLU A 50 -4.07 -52.39 -25.14
C GLU A 50 -5.03 -52.52 -23.95
N LEU A 51 -5.60 -51.42 -23.46
CA LEU A 51 -6.57 -51.44 -22.36
C LEU A 51 -7.92 -52.04 -22.76
N GLU A 52 -8.36 -51.81 -24.00
CA GLU A 52 -9.52 -52.46 -24.61
C GLU A 52 -9.27 -53.96 -24.79
N ALA A 53 -8.10 -54.36 -25.31
CA ALA A 53 -7.72 -55.77 -25.48
C ALA A 53 -7.62 -56.54 -24.15
N LEU A 54 -7.33 -55.85 -23.05
CA LEU A 54 -7.31 -56.42 -21.69
C LEU A 54 -8.70 -56.43 -21.02
N ASN A 55 -9.76 -55.98 -21.69
CA ASN A 55 -11.11 -55.79 -21.14
C ASN A 55 -11.14 -54.93 -19.87
N VAL A 56 -10.20 -53.99 -19.74
CA VAL A 56 -10.13 -53.06 -18.60
C VAL A 56 -11.04 -51.85 -18.80
N VAL A 57 -11.38 -51.55 -20.06
CA VAL A 57 -12.22 -50.42 -20.46
C VAL A 57 -13.32 -50.92 -21.40
N ASP A 58 -14.47 -50.24 -21.41
CA ASP A 58 -15.58 -50.53 -22.31
C ASP A 58 -15.31 -50.06 -23.75
N ASP A 59 -16.00 -50.66 -24.73
CA ASP A 59 -15.89 -50.35 -26.16
C ASP A 59 -16.07 -48.85 -26.50
N HIS A 60 -16.72 -48.08 -25.60
CA HIS A 60 -16.99 -46.66 -25.77
C HIS A 60 -16.15 -45.75 -24.85
N PHE A 61 -15.26 -46.32 -24.04
CA PHE A 61 -14.42 -45.62 -23.06
C PHE A 61 -15.21 -44.67 -22.14
N THR A 62 -16.47 -45.00 -21.82
CA THR A 62 -17.40 -44.12 -21.08
C THR A 62 -16.87 -43.76 -19.70
N PHE A 63 -16.47 -44.75 -18.90
CA PHE A 63 -15.92 -44.51 -17.56
C PHE A 63 -14.62 -43.72 -17.59
N MET A 64 -13.74 -44.01 -18.55
CA MET A 64 -12.49 -43.26 -18.71
C MET A 64 -12.77 -41.81 -19.13
N THR A 65 -13.79 -41.59 -19.96
CA THR A 65 -14.21 -40.26 -20.40
C THR A 65 -14.75 -39.43 -19.24
N GLU A 66 -15.55 -40.04 -18.36
CA GLU A 66 -16.06 -39.41 -17.15
C GLU A 66 -14.91 -39.04 -16.20
N GLU A 67 -14.00 -39.97 -15.89
CA GLU A 67 -12.86 -39.71 -15.01
C GLU A 67 -11.94 -38.61 -15.55
N VAL A 68 -11.62 -38.62 -16.85
CA VAL A 68 -10.82 -37.57 -17.50
C VAL A 68 -11.55 -36.22 -17.44
N THR A 69 -12.88 -36.22 -17.60
CA THR A 69 -13.69 -35.00 -17.51
C THR A 69 -13.69 -34.42 -16.09
N GLU A 70 -13.83 -35.26 -15.08
CA GLU A 70 -13.77 -34.84 -13.67
C GLU A 70 -12.39 -34.31 -13.30
N GLU A 71 -11.32 -34.96 -13.74
CA GLU A 71 -9.95 -34.54 -13.48
C GLU A 71 -9.64 -33.18 -14.14
N LEU A 72 -10.09 -32.97 -15.38
CA LEU A 72 -9.99 -31.66 -16.05
C LEU A 72 -10.77 -30.57 -15.31
N ARG A 73 -11.96 -30.87 -14.79
CA ARG A 73 -12.74 -29.93 -13.98
C ARG A 73 -12.03 -29.60 -12.68
N HIS A 74 -11.48 -30.59 -11.99
CA HIS A 74 -10.73 -30.39 -10.76
C HIS A 74 -9.50 -29.50 -10.98
N LEU A 75 -8.74 -29.75 -12.05
CA LEU A 75 -7.59 -28.92 -12.43
C LEU A 75 -7.99 -27.48 -12.80
N GLY A 76 -9.15 -27.31 -13.45
CA GLY A 76 -9.72 -25.99 -13.74
C GLY A 76 -10.00 -25.20 -12.46
N ASN A 77 -10.69 -25.81 -11.50
CA ASN A 77 -10.99 -25.20 -10.20
C ASN A 77 -9.71 -24.87 -9.41
N LEU A 78 -8.70 -25.75 -9.45
CA LEU A 78 -7.42 -25.51 -8.78
C LEU A 78 -6.70 -24.30 -9.39
N ARG A 79 -6.70 -24.18 -10.73
CA ARG A 79 -6.12 -23.05 -11.43
C ARG A 79 -6.80 -21.73 -11.04
N GLU A 80 -8.13 -21.73 -10.94
CA GLU A 80 -8.89 -20.54 -10.51
C GLU A 80 -8.50 -20.11 -9.10
N LYS A 81 -8.46 -21.05 -8.15
CA LYS A 81 -8.02 -20.76 -6.77
C LYS A 81 -6.59 -20.20 -6.71
N VAL A 82 -5.65 -20.82 -7.43
CA VAL A 82 -4.26 -20.35 -7.48
C VAL A 82 -4.17 -18.95 -8.07
N ASN A 83 -4.98 -18.63 -9.09
CA ASN A 83 -5.03 -17.28 -9.66
C ASN A 83 -5.62 -16.26 -8.68
N GLU A 84 -6.65 -16.62 -7.92
CA GLU A 84 -7.22 -15.77 -6.87
C GLU A 84 -6.19 -15.50 -5.75
N GLU A 85 -5.48 -16.53 -5.29
CA GLU A 85 -4.42 -16.40 -4.31
C GLU A 85 -3.26 -15.52 -4.83
N ALA A 86 -2.85 -15.72 -6.08
CA ALA A 86 -1.80 -14.89 -6.71
C ALA A 86 -2.20 -13.41 -6.75
N ALA A 87 -3.45 -13.11 -7.13
CA ALA A 87 -3.98 -11.75 -7.14
C ALA A 87 -4.05 -11.15 -5.72
N SER A 88 -4.43 -11.94 -4.73
CA SER A 88 -4.44 -11.52 -3.32
C SER A 88 -3.02 -11.18 -2.83
N LEU A 89 -2.04 -12.05 -3.12
CA LEU A 89 -0.63 -11.84 -2.78
C LEU A 89 -0.07 -10.58 -3.45
N GLU A 90 -0.42 -10.32 -4.72
CA GLU A 90 0.00 -9.13 -5.44
C GLU A 90 -0.53 -7.83 -4.78
N SER A 91 -1.79 -7.86 -4.32
CA SER A 91 -2.37 -6.76 -3.55
C SER A 91 -1.63 -6.50 -2.25
N VAL A 92 -1.35 -7.56 -1.47
CA VAL A 92 -0.59 -7.46 -0.21
C VAL A 92 0.83 -6.94 -0.47
N TYR A 93 1.51 -7.46 -1.49
CA TYR A 93 2.84 -7.01 -1.89
C TYR A 93 2.85 -5.50 -2.21
N LYS A 94 1.86 -5.03 -2.96
CA LYS A 94 1.70 -3.61 -3.28
C LYS A 94 1.53 -2.77 -2.01
N THR A 95 0.65 -3.18 -1.09
CA THR A 95 0.45 -2.46 0.19
C THR A 95 1.74 -2.37 1.00
N ILE A 96 2.52 -3.45 1.08
CA ILE A 96 3.81 -3.46 1.77
C ILE A 96 4.81 -2.54 1.06
N GLY A 97 4.85 -2.55 -0.27
CA GLY A 97 5.71 -1.68 -1.08
C GLY A 97 5.40 -0.20 -0.86
N ASP A 98 4.13 0.18 -0.87
CA ASP A 98 3.67 1.54 -0.61
C ASP A 98 4.03 1.99 0.81
N HIS A 99 3.86 1.11 1.81
CA HIS A 99 4.25 1.39 3.19
C HIS A 99 5.77 1.53 3.37
N ASN A 100 6.57 0.70 2.69
CA ASN A 100 8.03 0.80 2.71
C ASN A 100 8.50 2.15 2.12
N ASN A 101 7.90 2.57 1.00
CA ASN A 101 8.17 3.87 0.41
C ASN A 101 7.79 5.02 1.36
N TYR A 102 6.67 4.91 2.07
CA TYR A 102 6.29 5.88 3.10
C TYR A 102 7.34 5.99 4.21
N LEU A 103 7.79 4.87 4.79
CA LEU A 103 8.81 4.87 5.84
C LEU A 103 10.15 5.43 5.36
N ARG A 104 10.56 5.15 4.11
CA ARG A 104 11.76 5.74 3.50
C ARG A 104 11.65 7.26 3.40
N ASN A 105 10.52 7.77 2.93
CA ASN A 105 10.27 9.21 2.85
C ASN A 105 10.29 9.87 4.24
N GLN A 106 9.77 9.18 5.26
CA GLN A 106 9.81 9.63 6.65
C GLN A 106 11.26 9.70 7.17
N LEU A 107 12.06 8.68 6.88
CA LEU A 107 13.47 8.61 7.25
C LEU A 107 14.31 9.71 6.57
N ASP A 108 14.06 9.99 5.30
CA ASP A 108 14.72 11.08 4.59
C ASP A 108 14.32 12.45 5.16
N SER A 109 13.06 12.61 5.57
CA SER A 109 12.60 13.81 6.27
C SER A 109 13.34 14.01 7.60
N TYR A 110 13.53 12.94 8.38
CA TYR A 110 14.32 12.99 9.62
C TYR A 110 15.79 13.31 9.37
N LYS A 111 16.41 12.72 8.34
CA LYS A 111 17.81 13.00 7.97
C LYS A 111 18.00 14.45 7.56
N ALA A 112 17.13 14.98 6.70
CA ALA A 112 17.18 16.37 6.26
C ALA A 112 17.04 17.32 7.46
N TYR A 113 16.14 16.99 8.38
CA TYR A 113 16.00 17.73 9.62
C TYR A 113 17.29 17.70 10.47
N LEU A 114 17.84 16.53 10.77
CA LEU A 114 19.08 16.40 11.56
C LEU A 114 20.25 17.14 10.90
N GLN A 115 20.33 17.10 9.57
CA GLN A 115 21.34 17.83 8.81
C GLN A 115 21.17 19.34 8.96
N ASN A 116 19.94 19.86 8.86
CA ASN A 116 19.67 21.29 9.01
C ASN A 116 19.96 21.77 10.44
N VAL A 117 19.62 20.96 11.45
CA VAL A 117 20.00 21.20 12.85
C VAL A 117 21.52 21.25 13.00
N ARG A 118 22.24 20.30 12.38
CA ARG A 118 23.71 20.25 12.43
C ARG A 118 24.35 21.45 11.74
N MET A 119 23.81 21.92 10.61
CA MET A 119 24.31 23.11 9.91
C MET A 119 24.06 24.39 10.70
N GLN A 120 22.91 24.52 11.36
CA GLN A 120 22.61 25.67 12.22
C GLN A 120 23.50 25.72 13.47
N ILE A 121 23.89 24.57 14.03
CA ILE A 121 24.79 24.50 15.19
C ILE A 121 26.28 24.60 14.78
N GLY A 122 26.65 24.10 13.60
CA GLY A 122 28.05 24.02 13.15
C GLY A 122 28.52 25.12 12.21
N GLY A 123 27.60 25.95 11.67
CA GLY A 123 27.86 26.88 10.58
C GLY A 123 27.99 28.35 10.97
N LYS A 124 28.74 28.66 12.03
CA LYS A 124 29.46 29.92 12.28
C LYS A 124 30.00 29.88 13.70
N GLU A 125 31.33 29.86 13.81
CA GLU A 125 32.14 30.09 15.01
C GLU A 125 31.51 29.69 16.34
N ALA A 126 32.03 28.61 16.92
CA ALA A 126 31.93 28.31 18.34
C ALA A 126 32.44 29.50 19.19
N LYS A 127 31.60 30.50 19.40
CA LYS A 127 31.63 31.40 20.54
C LYS A 127 30.50 30.93 21.46
N LYS A 128 30.90 30.45 22.64
CA LYS A 128 29.99 30.16 23.76
C LYS A 128 28.95 31.27 23.89
N GLY A 129 27.69 31.03 23.50
CA GLY A 129 26.64 32.04 23.61
C GLY A 129 25.34 31.72 22.88
N LYS A 130 24.34 31.28 23.65
CA LYS A 130 22.89 31.25 23.38
C LYS A 130 22.39 30.33 22.25
N GLN A 131 21.59 29.36 22.68
CA GLN A 131 20.63 28.59 21.87
C GLN A 131 19.94 29.52 20.86
N GLN A 132 20.15 29.29 19.56
CA GLN A 132 19.58 30.15 18.52
C GLN A 132 18.11 29.79 18.32
N VAL A 133 17.23 30.50 19.03
CA VAL A 133 15.77 30.41 18.86
C VAL A 133 15.41 30.84 17.44
N LEU A 134 14.72 29.99 16.68
CA LEU A 134 14.17 30.33 15.36
C LEU A 134 12.77 30.92 15.53
N GLY A 135 12.46 32.03 14.85
CA GLY A 135 11.16 32.72 14.93
C GLY A 135 11.19 34.00 15.79
N ALA A 136 10.06 34.62 16.13
CA ALA A 136 8.67 34.21 15.92
C ALA A 136 8.13 34.48 14.51
N PHE A 137 7.56 33.47 13.87
CA PHE A 137 6.83 33.62 12.62
C PHE A 137 5.36 33.88 12.91
N LYS A 138 4.85 34.99 12.38
CA LYS A 138 3.48 35.44 12.59
C LYS A 138 2.56 34.94 11.49
N PHE A 139 1.47 34.29 11.87
CA PHE A 139 0.40 33.82 11.00
C PHE A 139 -0.94 34.39 11.45
N THR A 140 -1.73 34.96 10.54
CA THR A 140 -3.08 35.42 10.89
C THR A 140 -4.02 34.22 11.00
N HIS A 141 -5.07 34.35 11.81
CA HIS A 141 -6.11 33.32 11.90
C HIS A 141 -6.66 32.96 10.51
N HIS A 142 -7.01 33.99 9.72
CA HIS A 142 -7.53 33.81 8.37
C HIS A 142 -6.57 33.08 7.42
N GLN A 143 -5.25 33.31 7.55
CA GLN A 143 -4.26 32.61 6.73
C GLN A 143 -4.22 31.12 7.07
N LEU A 144 -4.22 30.78 8.36
CA LEU A 144 -4.17 29.39 8.80
C LEU A 144 -5.47 28.64 8.48
N GLU A 145 -6.63 29.31 8.55
CA GLU A 145 -7.91 28.75 8.11
C GLU A 145 -7.91 28.50 6.60
N LYS A 146 -7.43 29.46 5.80
CA LYS A 146 -7.31 29.31 4.33
C LYS A 146 -6.35 28.19 3.91
N ASP A 147 -5.24 28.04 4.62
CA ASP A 147 -4.25 26.98 4.35
C ASP A 147 -4.71 25.60 4.88
N GLY A 148 -5.87 25.53 5.55
CA GLY A 148 -6.42 24.32 6.16
C GLY A 148 -5.65 23.86 7.39
N VAL A 149 -4.80 24.72 7.96
CA VAL A 149 -4.08 24.44 9.22
C VAL A 149 -5.05 24.52 10.39
N ILE A 150 -5.97 25.49 10.41
CA ILE A 150 -7.12 25.50 11.32
C ILE A 150 -8.23 24.68 10.66
N ALA A 151 -8.61 23.57 11.28
CA ALA A 151 -9.73 22.74 10.83
C ALA A 151 -11.05 23.25 11.40
N GLU A 152 -11.06 23.62 12.68
CA GLU A 152 -12.25 24.15 13.37
C GLU A 152 -11.85 25.27 14.34
N SER A 153 -12.76 26.21 14.61
CA SER A 153 -12.48 27.38 15.45
C SER A 153 -13.72 27.79 16.24
N ASN A 154 -13.60 27.74 17.57
CA ASN A 154 -14.64 28.20 18.51
C ASN A 154 -14.60 29.73 18.71
N VAL A 155 -13.64 30.42 18.10
CA VAL A 155 -13.57 31.88 18.09
C VAL A 155 -14.68 32.47 17.22
N SER A 156 -15.45 33.41 17.78
CA SER A 156 -16.46 34.19 17.06
C SER A 156 -15.86 34.99 15.90
N GLU A 157 -16.57 35.05 14.76
CA GLU A 157 -16.08 35.66 13.51
C GLU A 157 -15.60 37.10 13.69
N ASN A 158 -16.34 37.92 14.43
CA ASN A 158 -16.01 39.32 14.71
C ASN A 158 -14.67 39.51 15.43
N ARG A 159 -14.15 38.46 16.09
CA ARG A 159 -12.87 38.48 16.82
C ARG A 159 -11.71 37.92 16.01
N ARG A 160 -11.95 37.10 14.98
CA ARG A 160 -10.91 36.39 14.21
C ARG A 160 -9.92 37.34 13.52
N SER A 161 -10.39 38.50 13.04
CA SER A 161 -9.54 39.53 12.40
C SER A 161 -8.48 40.13 13.32
N ASN A 162 -8.69 40.03 14.62
CA ASN A 162 -7.78 40.49 15.66
C ASN A 162 -6.89 39.38 16.23
N ILE A 163 -7.04 38.14 15.76
CA ILE A 163 -6.24 37.01 16.23
C ILE A 163 -5.08 36.72 15.27
N PHE A 164 -3.92 36.43 15.86
CA PHE A 164 -2.76 35.90 15.15
C PHE A 164 -2.00 34.91 16.03
N PHE A 165 -1.29 34.00 15.37
CA PHE A 165 -0.45 32.99 15.99
C PHE A 165 1.01 33.36 15.75
N ASN A 166 1.82 33.24 16.78
CA ASN A 166 3.26 33.31 16.69
C ASN A 166 3.80 31.90 16.90
N ILE A 167 4.59 31.41 15.96
CA ILE A 167 5.25 30.11 16.08
C ILE A 167 6.75 30.35 16.22
N THR A 168 7.35 29.79 17.26
CA THR A 168 8.79 29.80 17.51
C THR A 168 9.31 28.37 17.65
N SER A 169 10.60 28.17 17.39
CA SER A 169 11.31 26.93 17.71
C SER A 169 12.49 27.29 18.60
N PRO A 170 12.36 27.16 19.94
CA PRO A 170 13.44 27.47 20.88
C PRO A 170 14.58 26.47 20.78
N ILE A 171 14.23 25.20 20.59
CA ILE A 171 15.13 24.09 20.35
C ILE A 171 14.62 23.38 19.11
N PRO A 172 15.50 22.95 18.20
CA PRO A 172 15.06 22.15 17.08
C PRO A 172 14.15 21.00 17.52
N GLY A 173 13.04 20.82 16.81
CA GLY A 173 12.10 19.71 17.06
C GLY A 173 11.11 20.00 18.18
N THR A 174 11.27 21.14 18.85
CA THR A 174 10.27 21.72 19.74
C THR A 174 9.77 23.02 19.13
N PHE A 175 8.48 23.25 19.26
CA PHE A 175 7.80 24.44 18.75
C PHE A 175 6.90 25.00 19.85
N ILE A 176 6.83 26.31 19.93
CA ILE A 176 5.87 27.00 20.79
C ILE A 176 4.89 27.71 19.88
N ILE A 177 3.61 27.37 20.01
CA ILE A 177 2.51 28.08 19.34
C ILE A 177 1.86 29.01 20.36
N ALA A 178 1.99 30.31 20.12
CA ALA A 178 1.42 31.37 20.95
C ALA A 178 0.28 32.08 20.22
N LEU A 179 -0.92 32.04 20.81
CA LEU A 179 -2.12 32.73 20.34
C LEU A 179 -2.17 34.15 20.91
N HIS A 180 -2.18 35.16 20.05
CA HIS A 180 -2.27 36.57 20.42
C HIS A 180 -3.56 37.22 19.91
N TYR A 181 -4.02 38.23 20.67
CA TYR A 181 -5.09 39.13 20.26
C TYR A 181 -4.57 40.56 20.17
N LYS A 182 -4.84 41.24 19.05
CA LYS A 182 -4.42 42.63 18.82
C LYS A 182 -4.94 43.54 19.92
N GLY A 183 -4.05 44.34 20.50
CA GLY A 183 -4.38 45.25 21.60
C GLY A 183 -4.27 44.63 22.99
N ARG A 184 -3.77 43.40 23.12
CA ARG A 184 -3.34 42.82 24.40
C ARG A 184 -1.85 42.49 24.36
N ASP A 185 -1.13 42.84 25.42
CA ASP A 185 0.30 42.54 25.55
C ASP A 185 0.58 41.10 25.98
N LYS A 186 -0.37 40.44 26.64
CA LYS A 186 -0.26 39.04 27.06
C LYS A 186 -0.81 38.08 26.02
N VAL A 187 -0.09 36.98 25.81
CA VAL A 187 -0.54 35.82 25.03
C VAL A 187 -1.81 35.26 25.67
N ILE A 188 -2.80 34.87 24.85
CA ILE A 188 -4.04 34.24 25.32
C ILE A 188 -3.79 32.79 25.70
N LEU A 189 -3.05 32.08 24.85
CA LEU A 189 -2.74 30.67 25.00
C LEU A 189 -1.36 30.40 24.42
N GLU A 190 -0.58 29.60 25.12
CA GLU A 190 0.73 29.15 24.68
C GLU A 190 0.78 27.63 24.81
N MET A 191 1.25 26.96 23.76
CA MET A 191 1.33 25.50 23.72
C MET A 191 2.70 25.07 23.22
N ASP A 192 3.36 24.22 24.00
CA ASP A 192 4.56 23.51 23.60
C ASP A 192 4.18 22.29 22.77
N LEU A 193 4.83 22.12 21.63
CA LEU A 193 4.66 21.01 20.71
C LEU A 193 6.01 20.39 20.42
N LYS A 194 6.10 19.07 20.56
CA LYS A 194 7.23 18.30 20.05
C LYS A 194 6.88 17.72 18.70
N LEU A 195 7.88 17.67 17.83
CA LEU A 195 7.73 17.05 16.52
C LEU A 195 7.39 15.56 16.66
N ASP A 196 7.99 14.87 17.62
CA ASP A 196 7.74 13.45 17.90
C ASP A 196 6.26 13.21 18.21
N ASP A 197 5.65 14.04 19.08
CA ASP A 197 4.23 13.93 19.45
C ASP A 197 3.30 14.16 18.23
N LEU A 198 3.67 15.08 17.32
CA LEU A 198 2.89 15.34 16.10
C LEU A 198 2.99 14.17 15.11
N LEU A 199 4.15 13.52 15.04
CA LEU A 199 4.38 12.36 14.17
C LEU A 199 3.71 11.10 14.72
N GLU A 200 3.74 10.90 16.03
CA GLU A 200 2.98 9.84 16.71
C GLU A 200 1.47 10.01 16.46
N LYS A 201 0.93 11.23 16.61
CA LYS A 201 -0.46 11.54 16.26
C LYS A 201 -0.77 11.27 14.78
N GLN A 202 0.14 11.58 13.87
CA GLN A 202 -0.03 11.25 12.46
C GLN A 202 -0.08 9.73 12.23
N GLN A 203 0.77 8.96 12.91
CA GLN A 203 0.81 7.50 12.84
C GLN A 203 -0.49 6.88 13.36
N ASP A 204 -0.99 7.37 14.49
CA ASP A 204 -2.24 6.92 15.12
C ASP A 204 -3.51 7.40 14.39
N GLN A 205 -3.36 8.01 13.21
CA GLN A 205 -4.44 8.60 12.42
C GLN A 205 -5.23 9.69 13.18
N VAL A 206 -4.63 10.31 14.19
CA VAL A 206 -5.18 11.46 14.90
C VAL A 206 -4.99 12.69 14.01
N GLN A 207 -6.08 13.14 13.40
CA GLN A 207 -6.03 14.23 12.42
C GLN A 207 -6.06 15.62 13.03
N LEU A 208 -6.57 15.75 14.26
CA LEU A 208 -6.82 17.03 14.92
C LEU A 208 -6.00 17.16 16.20
N LEU A 209 -5.34 18.29 16.34
CA LEU A 209 -4.72 18.78 17.55
C LEU A 209 -5.68 19.78 18.18
N ASP A 210 -6.24 19.44 19.33
CA ASP A 210 -7.13 20.32 20.07
C ASP A 210 -6.33 21.39 20.81
N LEU A 211 -6.60 22.65 20.48
CA LEU A 211 -6.28 23.79 21.33
C LEU A 211 -7.62 24.37 21.77
N GLU A 212 -7.73 24.75 23.04
CA GLU A 212 -8.95 25.24 23.69
C GLU A 212 -9.89 26.13 22.82
N TYR A 213 -9.33 26.95 21.92
CA TYR A 213 -10.05 27.84 21.01
C TYR A 213 -10.10 27.40 19.54
N VAL A 214 -9.19 26.53 19.09
CA VAL A 214 -9.04 26.10 17.69
C VAL A 214 -8.56 24.65 17.59
N HIS A 215 -9.11 23.88 16.66
CA HIS A 215 -8.57 22.57 16.29
C HIS A 215 -7.65 22.73 15.07
N LEU A 216 -6.40 22.31 15.21
CA LEU A 216 -5.43 22.33 14.12
C LEU A 216 -5.32 20.96 13.44
N ASN A 217 -5.17 20.94 12.12
CA ASN A 217 -4.93 19.70 11.40
C ASN A 217 -3.46 19.26 11.53
N VAL A 218 -3.20 18.09 12.11
CA VAL A 218 -1.85 17.59 12.41
C VAL A 218 -0.97 17.54 11.16
N ASN A 219 -1.48 17.02 10.05
CA ASN A 219 -0.73 16.92 8.78
C ASN A 219 -0.37 18.29 8.22
N LYS A 220 -1.29 19.26 8.32
CA LYS A 220 -1.08 20.63 7.83
C LYS A 220 -0.15 21.42 8.73
N VAL A 221 -0.21 21.21 10.05
CA VAL A 221 0.76 21.77 11.00
C VAL A 221 2.16 21.25 10.71
N LEU A 222 2.34 19.94 10.55
CA LEU A 222 3.63 19.35 10.16
C LEU A 222 4.18 19.96 8.87
N ALA A 223 3.33 20.12 7.85
CA ALA A 223 3.72 20.75 6.59
C ALA A 223 4.09 22.24 6.76
N LEU A 224 3.34 22.98 7.57
CA LEU A 224 3.62 24.39 7.89
C LEU A 224 4.96 24.56 8.60
N LEU A 225 5.22 23.73 9.62
CA LEU A 225 6.47 23.76 10.39
C LEU A 225 7.66 23.41 9.51
N THR A 226 7.54 22.37 8.69
CA THR A 226 8.58 21.97 7.73
C THR A 226 8.87 23.10 6.73
N LYS A 227 7.83 23.70 6.15
CA LYS A 227 8.01 24.80 5.19
C LYS A 227 8.64 26.04 5.84
N THR A 228 8.25 26.37 7.06
CA THR A 228 8.67 27.62 7.73
C THR A 228 10.07 27.52 8.32
N PHE A 229 10.41 26.39 8.93
CA PHE A 229 11.64 26.23 9.73
C PHE A 229 12.71 25.34 9.10
N ILE A 230 12.36 24.47 8.12
CA ILE A 230 13.32 23.50 7.54
C ILE A 230 13.81 23.94 6.14
N LYS A 231 13.03 24.70 5.37
CA LYS A 231 13.36 25.13 3.98
C LYS A 231 14.20 26.42 3.87
N ARG A 232 14.99 26.80 4.89
CA ARG A 232 15.89 27.96 4.81
C ARG A 232 17.31 27.61 5.22
#